data_AF-A0A8T6UWH5-F1
#
_entry.id   AF-A0A8T6UWH5-F1
#
_cell.length_a   1.000
_cell.length_b   1.000
_cell.length_c   1.000
_cell.angle_alpha   90.00
_cell.angle_beta   90.00
_cell.angle_gamma   90.00
#
_symmetry.space_group_name_H-M   'P 1'
#
loop_
_entity.id
_entity.type
_entity.pdbx_description
1 polymer ?
#
loop_
_entity_poly.entity_id
_entity_poly.type
_entity_poly.pdbx_seq_one_letter_code
_entity_poly.pdbx_strand_id
1 'polypeptide(L)' 'MDAATNADDLNMEDRDVIRALEISPTIRPERYTILNKLNLSHEDYEKLARVTDVI' A
#
# COMPACT_ATOMS: atom_id res chain seq x y z
N MET A 1 -11.76 17.03 -10.90
CA MET A 1 -11.27 15.69 -11.20
C MET A 1 -9.75 15.78 -11.28
N ASP A 2 -9.10 16.09 -10.16
CA ASP A 2 -7.63 16.23 -10.05
C ASP A 2 -7.20 15.66 -8.70
N ALA A 3 -7.44 14.36 -8.51
CA ALA A 3 -6.89 13.64 -7.36
C ALA A 3 -5.71 12.82 -7.87
N ALA A 4 -4.62 12.82 -7.10
CA ALA A 4 -3.47 11.97 -7.36
C ALA A 4 -3.88 10.49 -7.43
N THR A 5 -3.26 9.77 -8.36
CA THR A 5 -3.53 8.35 -8.61
C THR A 5 -2.31 7.44 -8.45
N ASN A 6 -1.11 8.01 -8.48
CA ASN A 6 0.15 7.29 -8.30
C ASN A 6 1.07 8.02 -7.29
N ALA A 7 2.19 7.39 -6.95
CA ALA A 7 3.18 7.90 -6.00
C ALA A 7 3.86 9.19 -6.50
N ASP A 8 4.14 9.29 -7.80
CA ASP A 8 4.78 10.44 -8.42
C ASP A 8 3.93 11.71 -8.29
N ASP A 9 2.61 11.61 -8.47
CA ASP A 9 1.65 12.71 -8.26
C ASP A 9 1.76 13.28 -6.84
N LEU A 10 2.18 12.47 -5.87
CA LEU A 10 2.35 12.81 -4.46
C LEU A 10 3.81 13.09 -4.06
N ASN A 11 4.77 13.03 -5.00
CA ASN A 11 6.21 13.09 -4.74
C ASN A 11 6.66 12.08 -3.66
N MET A 12 6.13 10.85 -3.73
CA MET A 12 6.49 9.76 -2.82
C MET A 12 7.36 8.73 -3.53
N GLU A 13 8.31 8.15 -2.82
CA GLU A 13 9.10 7.04 -3.33
C GLU A 13 8.30 5.73 -3.24
N ASP A 14 8.42 4.85 -4.24
CA ASP A 14 7.73 3.54 -4.27
C ASP A 14 7.92 2.75 -2.98
N ARG A 15 9.15 2.75 -2.44
CA ARG A 15 9.50 2.05 -1.21
C ARG A 15 8.66 2.53 -0.02
N ASP A 16 8.31 3.81 0.01
CA ASP A 16 7.56 4.41 1.11
C ASP A 16 6.08 4.01 0.99
N VAL A 17 5.55 3.91 -0.23
CA VAL A 17 4.20 3.38 -0.50
C VAL A 17 4.10 1.90 -0.10
N ILE A 18 5.05 1.07 -0.55
CA ILE A 18 5.08 -0.36 -0.22
C ILE A 18 5.19 -0.53 1.30
N ARG A 19 6.08 0.22 1.96
CA ARG A 19 6.25 0.14 3.41
C ARG A 19 5.01 0.60 4.17
N ALA A 20 4.33 1.63 3.69
CA ALA A 20 3.08 2.09 4.28
C ALA A 20 1.97 1.03 4.18
N LEU A 21 1.85 0.36 3.02
CA LEU A 21 0.90 -0.75 2.85
C LEU A 21 1.18 -1.89 3.84
N GLU A 22 2.45 -2.28 3.99
CA GLU A 22 2.90 -3.34 4.88
C GLU A 22 2.59 -3.06 6.36
N ILE A 23 2.80 -1.83 6.82
CA ILE A 23 2.58 -1.42 8.22
C ILE A 23 1.10 -1.10 8.48
N SER A 24 0.31 -0.74 7.47
CA SER A 24 -1.08 -0.29 7.64
C SER A 24 -1.97 -1.17 8.53
N PRO A 25 -1.95 -2.53 8.48
CA PRO A 25 -2.74 -3.35 9.40
C PRO A 25 -2.33 -3.22 10.88
N THR A 26 -1.08 -2.84 11.17
CA THR A 26 -0.57 -2.73 12.54
C THR A 26 -0.85 -1.37 13.19
N ILE A 27 -1.27 -0.35 12.41
CA ILE A 27 -1.58 0.99 12.94
C ILE A 27 -2.82 0.94 13.84
N ARG A 28 -3.80 0.10 13.50
CA ARG A 28 -5.05 -0.10 14.25
C ARG A 28 -5.44 -1.58 14.30
N PRO A 29 -4.72 -2.39 15.09
CA PRO A 29 -4.90 -3.83 15.10
C PRO A 29 -6.29 -4.27 15.59
N GLU A 30 -6.99 -3.42 16.35
CA GLU A 30 -8.37 -3.65 16.78
C GLU A 30 -9.39 -3.56 15.64
N ARG A 31 -8.99 -2.94 14.51
CA ARG A 31 -9.84 -2.77 13.33
C ARG A 31 -9.54 -3.85 12.30
N TYR A 32 -10.51 -4.74 12.11
CA TYR A 32 -10.45 -5.72 11.03
C TYR A 32 -10.46 -5.06 9.65
N THR A 33 -9.51 -5.43 8.80
CA THR A 33 -9.46 -5.05 7.37
C THR A 33 -9.11 -6.27 6.52
N ILE A 34 -9.20 -6.13 5.19
CA ILE A 34 -8.79 -7.20 4.27
C ILE A 34 -7.31 -7.58 4.43
N LEU A 35 -6.44 -6.63 4.81
CA LEU A 35 -5.02 -6.87 4.98
C LEU A 35 -4.72 -7.80 6.18
N ASN A 36 -5.55 -7.76 7.23
CA ASN A 36 -5.45 -8.70 8.35
C ASN A 36 -5.77 -10.15 7.96
N LYS A 37 -6.59 -10.34 6.91
CA LYS A 37 -6.99 -11.67 6.44
C LYS A 37 -5.96 -12.29 5.51
N LEU A 38 -5.39 -11.47 4.62
CA LEU A 38 -4.59 -11.96 3.51
C LEU A 38 -3.17 -12.36 3.93
N ASN A 39 -2.66 -11.84 5.05
CA ASN A 39 -1.32 -12.13 5.57
C ASN A 39 -0.25 -12.04 4.46
N LEU A 40 -0.25 -10.92 3.75
CA LEU A 40 0.57 -10.66 2.57
C LEU A 40 2.05 -10.55 2.93
N SER A 41 2.90 -11.07 2.04
CA SER A 41 4.35 -10.85 2.08
C SER A 41 4.72 -9.47 1.52
N HIS A 42 5.98 -9.06 1.68
CA HIS A 42 6.50 -7.83 1.06
C HIS A 42 6.33 -7.86 -0.47
N GLU A 43 6.62 -9.00 -1.10
CA GLU A 43 6.48 -9.19 -2.56
C GLU A 43 5.02 -9.05 -3.02
N ASP A 44 4.06 -9.47 -2.20
CA ASP A 44 2.64 -9.30 -2.52
C ASP A 44 2.21 -7.82 -2.50
N TYR A 45 2.74 -7.03 -1.56
CA TYR A 45 2.47 -5.58 -1.51
C TYR A 45 3.10 -4.84 -2.69
N GLU A 46 4.34 -5.18 -3.04
CA GLU A 46 5.00 -4.64 -4.22
C GLU A 46 4.22 -5.00 -5.50
N LYS A 47 3.85 -6.27 -5.65
CA LYS A 47 3.05 -6.73 -6.80
C LYS A 47 1.70 -6.03 -6.87
N LEU A 48 1.02 -5.86 -5.73
CA LEU A 48 -0.25 -5.13 -5.67
C LEU A 48 -0.08 -3.71 -6.18
N ALA A 49 0.88 -2.97 -5.64
CA ALA A 49 1.12 -1.58 -5.99
C ALA A 49 1.45 -1.40 -7.49
N ARG A 50 2.29 -2.28 -8.05
CA ARG A 50 2.64 -2.32 -9.47
C ARG A 50 1.46 -2.65 -10.37
N VAL A 51 0.65 -3.67 -10.01
CA VAL A 51 -0.51 -4.10 -10.84
C VAL A 51 -1.62 -3.04 -10.84
N THR A 52 -1.66 -2.18 -9.83
CA THR A 52 -2.62 -1.07 -9.75
C THR A 52 -2.10 0.25 -10.32
N ASP A 53 -0.88 0.29 -10.87
CA ASP A 53 -0.21 1.51 -11.35
C ASP A 53 -0.15 2.63 -10.27
N VAL A 54 -0.08 2.23 -8.99
CA VAL A 54 0.12 3.16 -7.87
C VAL A 54 1.61 3.51 -7.73
N ILE A 55 2.47 2.57 -8.10
CA ILE A 55 3.93 2.70 -8.28
C ILE A 55 4.30 2.17 -9.66
#